data_AF-A0A961L982-F1
#
_entry.id   AF-A0A961L982-F1
#
_cell.length_a   1.000
_cell.length_b   1.000
_cell.length_c   1.000
_cell.angle_alpha   90.00
_cell.angle_beta   90.00
_cell.angle_gamma   90.00
#
_symmetry.space_group_name_H-M   'P 1'
#
loop_
_entity.id
_entity.type
_entity.pdbx_description
1 polymer ?
#
loop_
_entity_poly.entity_id
_entity_poly.type
_entity_poly.pdbx_seq_one_letter_code
_entity_poly.pdbx_strand_id
1 'polypeptide(L)'
;SGKSLRIFALGHVLEDLAIAWLRKAGFELRTRNRHGDQFGFSVVGGRVQGHADGVVVAAPNGMAVPALWECKSANAKNWREIAKQSVGKAKPVYAAQIALYQAYLGLTETPALFTAINKDTCEIWHELVPFDAALAQSASDKAVTILRACDAGELLPRHTADPDHFECRFCAWRERCWA
;
A
#
# COMPACT_ATOMS: atom_id res chain seq x y z
N SER A 1 7.37 13.49 15.27
CA SER A 1 8.25 14.68 15.27
C SER A 1 7.85 15.61 14.12
N GLY A 2 8.24 16.89 14.16
CA GLY A 2 7.95 17.83 13.07
C GLY A 2 8.53 17.40 11.71
N LYS A 3 9.67 16.69 11.71
CA LYS A 3 10.25 16.09 10.50
C LYS A 3 9.30 15.07 9.87
N SER A 4 8.74 14.16 10.66
CA SER A 4 7.78 13.16 10.16
C SER A 4 6.54 13.80 9.58
N LEU A 5 5.96 14.81 10.26
CA LEU A 5 4.76 15.51 9.77
C LEU A 5 4.98 16.16 8.39
N ARG A 6 6.15 16.80 8.17
CA ARG A 6 6.49 17.36 6.86
C ARG A 6 6.66 16.31 5.78
N ILE A 7 7.19 15.13 6.13
CA ILE A 7 7.32 14.01 5.19
C ILE A 7 5.93 13.53 4.73
N PHE A 8 4.98 13.41 5.66
CA PHE A 8 3.59 13.05 5.32
C PHE A 8 2.90 14.13 4.50
N ALA A 9 3.03 15.40 4.90
CA ALA A 9 2.44 16.52 4.15
C ALA A 9 2.98 16.60 2.71
N LEU A 10 4.28 16.40 2.50
CA LEU A 10 4.85 16.32 1.16
C LEU A 10 4.27 15.13 0.36
N GLY A 11 4.02 14.00 1.02
CA GLY A 11 3.35 12.85 0.41
C GLY A 11 1.99 13.23 -0.17
N HIS A 12 1.13 13.91 0.60
CA HIS A 12 -0.18 14.36 0.14
C HIS A 12 -0.10 15.34 -1.03
N VAL A 13 0.82 16.31 -0.98
CA VAL A 13 1.03 17.25 -2.10
C VAL A 13 1.43 16.51 -3.38
N LEU A 14 2.30 15.50 -3.28
CA LEU A 14 2.71 14.71 -4.44
C LEU A 14 1.60 13.80 -4.98
N GLU A 15 0.73 13.28 -4.12
CA GLU A 15 -0.46 12.53 -4.50
C GLU A 15 -1.45 13.41 -5.29
N ASP A 16 -1.76 14.61 -4.79
CA ASP A 16 -2.60 15.60 -5.48
C ASP A 16 -2.05 15.96 -6.86
N LEU A 17 -0.74 16.14 -6.96
CA LEU A 17 -0.06 16.39 -8.23
C LEU A 17 -0.18 15.20 -9.19
N ALA A 18 0.00 13.96 -8.70
CA ALA A 18 -0.15 12.77 -9.53
C ALA A 18 -1.57 12.58 -10.05
N ILE A 19 -2.58 12.86 -9.22
CA ILE A 19 -3.99 12.89 -9.64
C ILE A 19 -4.17 13.89 -10.80
N ALA A 20 -3.65 15.11 -10.64
CA ALA A 20 -3.75 16.13 -11.66
C ALA A 20 -3.03 15.73 -12.95
N TRP A 21 -1.85 15.12 -12.87
CA TRP A 21 -1.09 14.69 -14.04
C TRP A 21 -1.77 13.54 -14.78
N LEU A 22 -2.29 12.52 -14.09
CA LEU A 22 -3.02 11.42 -14.71
C LEU A 22 -4.27 11.94 -15.45
N ARG A 23 -5.03 12.84 -14.83
CA ARG A 23 -6.20 13.47 -15.47
C ARG A 23 -5.81 14.29 -16.69
N LYS A 24 -4.73 15.08 -16.60
CA LYS A 24 -4.19 15.83 -17.75
C LYS A 24 -3.69 14.92 -18.88
N ALA A 25 -3.19 13.73 -18.53
CA ALA A 25 -2.78 12.71 -19.50
C ALA A 25 -3.97 11.98 -20.15
N GLY A 26 -5.22 12.25 -19.73
CA GLY A 26 -6.44 11.71 -20.33
C GLY A 26 -7.06 10.53 -19.57
N PHE A 27 -6.58 10.19 -18.38
CA PHE A 27 -7.20 9.15 -17.54
C PHE A 27 -8.42 9.69 -16.79
N GLU A 28 -9.50 8.91 -16.74
CA GLU A 28 -10.61 9.16 -15.82
C GLU A 28 -10.30 8.50 -14.48
N LEU A 29 -9.73 9.27 -13.55
CA LEU A 29 -9.39 8.83 -12.19
C LEU A 29 -10.40 9.36 -11.17
N ARG A 30 -11.07 8.42 -10.48
CA ARG A 30 -11.97 8.70 -9.36
C ARG A 30 -11.23 8.46 -8.06
N THR A 31 -11.21 9.45 -7.16
CA THR A 31 -10.56 9.34 -5.84
C THR A 31 -11.58 9.31 -4.70
N ARG A 32 -12.85 9.59 -5.01
CA ARG A 32 -13.96 9.61 -4.05
C ARG A 32 -15.20 8.99 -4.68
N ASN A 33 -16.05 8.39 -3.84
CA ASN A 33 -17.36 7.87 -4.21
C ASN A 33 -18.38 9.02 -4.37
N ARG A 34 -19.64 8.69 -4.71
CA ARG A 34 -20.73 9.66 -4.86
C ARG A 34 -21.09 10.46 -3.59
N HIS A 35 -20.68 9.97 -2.43
CA HIS A 35 -20.89 10.60 -1.12
C HIS A 35 -19.70 11.47 -0.68
N GLY A 36 -18.61 11.49 -1.47
CA GLY A 36 -17.40 12.24 -1.17
C GLY A 36 -16.35 11.48 -0.36
N ASP A 37 -16.59 10.21 0.00
CA ASP A 37 -15.64 9.40 0.75
C ASP A 37 -14.59 8.77 -0.16
N GLN A 38 -13.38 8.54 0.36
CA GLN A 38 -12.38 7.73 -0.35
C GLN A 38 -12.91 6.30 -0.56
N PHE A 39 -12.47 5.66 -1.65
CA PHE A 39 -12.76 4.25 -1.85
C PHE A 39 -12.06 3.44 -0.78
N GLY A 40 -12.78 2.59 -0.07
CA GLY A 40 -12.21 1.83 1.02
C GLY A 40 -13.06 0.64 1.41
N PHE A 41 -12.50 -0.18 2.29
CA PHE A 41 -13.17 -1.32 2.87
C PHE A 41 -13.05 -1.27 4.39
N SER A 42 -13.99 -1.93 5.05
CA SER A 42 -14.02 -2.08 6.51
C SER A 42 -14.59 -3.45 6.83
N VAL A 43 -13.80 -4.29 7.49
CA VAL A 43 -14.15 -5.67 7.84
C VAL A 43 -13.81 -5.95 9.30
N VAL A 44 -14.34 -7.05 9.83
CA VAL A 44 -14.15 -7.46 11.24
C VAL A 44 -14.56 -6.31 12.20
N GLY A 45 -15.74 -5.73 11.98
CA GLY A 45 -16.24 -4.62 12.80
C GLY A 45 -15.38 -3.36 12.75
N GLY A 46 -14.69 -3.11 11.63
CA GLY A 46 -13.83 -1.93 11.44
C GLY A 46 -12.42 -2.04 12.02
N ARG A 47 -12.06 -3.22 12.54
CA ARG A 47 -10.70 -3.49 13.04
C ARG A 47 -9.68 -3.64 11.91
N VAL A 48 -10.13 -4.02 10.72
CA VAL A 48 -9.33 -4.02 9.50
C VAL A 48 -10.02 -3.13 8.50
N GLN A 49 -9.32 -2.09 8.05
CA GLN A 49 -9.83 -1.12 7.10
C GLN A 49 -8.68 -0.55 6.27
N GLY A 50 -9.01 -0.06 5.08
CA GLY A 50 -8.06 0.58 4.19
C GLY A 50 -8.78 1.50 3.21
N HIS A 51 -8.06 2.53 2.78
CA HIS A 51 -8.53 3.50 1.79
C HIS A 51 -7.55 3.49 0.62
N ALA A 52 -8.08 3.32 -0.58
CA ALA A 52 -7.34 3.41 -1.83
C ALA A 52 -7.14 4.86 -2.25
N ASP A 53 -6.03 5.13 -2.93
CA ASP A 53 -5.73 6.46 -3.46
C ASP A 53 -6.69 6.82 -4.61
N GLY A 54 -7.12 5.83 -5.40
CA GLY A 54 -8.21 5.98 -6.36
C GLY A 54 -8.52 4.75 -7.22
N VAL A 55 -9.43 4.92 -8.17
CA VAL A 55 -9.81 3.92 -9.18
C VAL A 55 -9.83 4.59 -10.55
N VAL A 56 -9.07 4.04 -11.49
CA VAL A 56 -9.11 4.44 -12.91
C VAL A 56 -10.28 3.74 -13.57
N VAL A 57 -11.16 4.50 -14.20
CA VAL A 57 -12.37 3.97 -14.88
C VAL A 57 -12.37 4.15 -16.39
N ALA A 58 -11.44 4.96 -16.92
CA ALA A 58 -11.14 5.05 -18.35
C ALA A 58 -9.67 5.44 -18.55
N ALA A 59 -9.04 4.89 -19.60
CA ALA A 59 -7.62 5.11 -19.89
C ALA A 59 -7.40 5.34 -21.40
N PRO A 60 -6.60 6.35 -21.79
CA PRO A 60 -6.42 6.74 -23.19
C PRO A 60 -5.50 5.79 -23.97
N ASN A 61 -4.77 4.92 -23.27
CA ASN A 61 -3.77 4.01 -23.82
C ASN A 61 -4.25 2.55 -23.90
N GLY A 62 -5.55 2.30 -23.71
CA GLY A 62 -6.11 0.95 -23.74
C GLY A 62 -5.82 0.10 -22.50
N MET A 63 -5.31 0.69 -21.41
CA MET A 63 -5.19 0.00 -20.12
C MET A 63 -6.57 -0.54 -19.69
N ALA A 64 -6.60 -1.79 -19.22
CA ALA A 64 -7.81 -2.40 -18.71
C ALA A 64 -8.33 -1.64 -17.47
N VAL A 65 -9.64 -1.46 -17.39
CA VAL A 65 -10.35 -0.71 -16.34
C VAL A 65 -11.64 -1.47 -15.97
N PRO A 66 -12.17 -1.34 -14.75
CA PRO A 66 -11.72 -0.46 -13.67
C PRO A 66 -10.49 -0.99 -12.92
N ALA A 67 -9.45 -0.15 -12.79
CA ALA A 67 -8.19 -0.51 -12.14
C ALA A 67 -7.97 0.27 -10.84
N LEU A 68 -7.56 -0.42 -9.78
CA LEU A 68 -7.08 0.24 -8.55
C LEU A 68 -5.89 1.16 -8.90
N TRP A 69 -5.85 2.34 -8.30
CA TRP A 69 -4.68 3.22 -8.36
C TRP A 69 -4.09 3.40 -6.96
N GLU A 70 -2.78 3.14 -6.85
CA GLU A 70 -2.00 3.35 -5.62
C GLU A 70 -0.76 4.18 -5.94
N CYS A 71 -0.55 5.26 -5.19
CA CYS A 71 0.53 6.20 -5.37
C CYS A 71 1.41 6.26 -4.12
N LYS A 72 2.73 6.23 -4.32
CA LYS A 72 3.71 6.35 -3.23
C LYS A 72 4.81 7.33 -3.62
N SER A 73 5.28 8.10 -2.64
CA SER A 73 6.50 8.90 -2.80
C SER A 73 7.67 8.22 -2.07
N ALA A 74 8.81 8.13 -2.74
CA ALA A 74 9.99 7.44 -2.23
C ALA A 74 11.22 8.34 -2.36
N ASN A 75 12.24 8.09 -1.51
CA ASN A 75 13.56 8.66 -1.77
C ASN A 75 14.22 7.94 -2.97
N ALA A 76 15.27 8.52 -3.52
CA ALA A 76 15.93 8.02 -4.72
C ALA A 76 16.41 6.56 -4.60
N LYS A 77 16.87 6.14 -3.41
CA LYS A 77 17.27 4.74 -3.19
C LYS A 77 16.08 3.79 -3.37
N ASN A 78 15.01 4.00 -2.60
CA ASN A 78 13.83 3.15 -2.65
C ASN A 78 13.12 3.22 -4.01
N TRP A 79 13.10 4.40 -4.64
CA TRP A 79 12.52 4.57 -5.97
C TRP A 79 13.28 3.78 -7.02
N ARG A 80 14.63 3.83 -7.03
CA ARG A 80 15.45 3.04 -7.95
C ARG A 80 15.28 1.54 -7.75
N GLU A 81 15.12 1.08 -6.50
CA GLU A 81 14.82 -0.32 -6.21
C GLU A 81 13.47 -0.75 -6.82
N ILE A 82 12.42 0.07 -6.65
CA ILE A 82 11.09 -0.17 -7.25
C ILE A 82 11.20 -0.22 -8.77
N ALA A 83 11.78 0.82 -9.40
CA ALA A 83 11.90 0.90 -10.85
C ALA A 83 12.71 -0.27 -11.44
N LYS A 84 13.72 -0.77 -10.71
CA LYS A 84 14.56 -1.89 -11.16
C LYS A 84 13.90 -3.25 -11.00
N GLN A 85 13.10 -3.47 -9.95
CA GLN A 85 12.68 -4.81 -9.53
C GLN A 85 11.17 -5.03 -9.44
N SER A 86 10.35 -4.02 -9.77
CA SER A 86 8.91 -3.91 -9.45
C SER A 86 8.61 -3.74 -7.95
N VAL A 87 7.46 -3.13 -7.65
CA VAL A 87 6.95 -2.97 -6.27
C VAL A 87 6.79 -4.31 -5.56
N GLY A 88 6.42 -5.37 -6.29
CA GLY A 88 6.25 -6.72 -5.75
C GLY A 88 7.47 -7.22 -4.98
N LYS A 89 8.66 -7.05 -5.59
CA LYS A 89 9.93 -7.47 -4.98
C LYS A 89 10.52 -6.38 -4.08
N ALA A 90 10.51 -5.13 -4.51
CA ALA A 90 11.18 -4.05 -3.81
C ALA A 90 10.47 -3.64 -2.51
N LYS A 91 9.14 -3.74 -2.47
CA LYS A 91 8.28 -3.33 -1.35
C LYS A 91 7.11 -4.32 -1.17
N PRO A 92 7.36 -5.54 -0.65
CA PRO A 92 6.32 -6.55 -0.45
C PRO A 92 5.11 -6.07 0.37
N VAL A 93 5.31 -5.11 1.28
CA VAL A 93 4.23 -4.47 2.05
C VAL A 93 3.24 -3.73 1.15
N TYR A 94 3.72 -3.02 0.13
CA TYR A 94 2.86 -2.32 -0.83
C TYR A 94 2.15 -3.31 -1.76
N ALA A 95 2.82 -4.40 -2.13
CA ALA A 95 2.18 -5.48 -2.88
C ALA A 95 1.03 -6.12 -2.11
N ALA A 96 1.23 -6.38 -0.81
CA ALA A 96 0.17 -6.89 0.06
C ALA A 96 -0.99 -5.89 0.20
N GLN A 97 -0.70 -4.60 0.34
CA GLN A 97 -1.73 -3.55 0.35
C GLN A 97 -2.54 -3.53 -0.95
N ILE A 98 -1.87 -3.52 -2.11
CA ILE A 98 -2.52 -3.56 -3.43
C ILE A 98 -3.42 -4.79 -3.55
N ALA A 99 -2.91 -5.98 -3.20
CA ALA A 99 -3.67 -7.23 -3.29
C ALA A 99 -4.91 -7.23 -2.37
N LEU A 100 -4.77 -6.75 -1.13
CA LEU A 100 -5.90 -6.58 -0.22
C LEU A 100 -6.95 -5.63 -0.80
N TYR A 101 -6.52 -4.50 -1.34
CA TYR A 101 -7.43 -3.49 -1.88
C TYR A 101 -8.15 -4.01 -3.12
N GLN A 102 -7.44 -4.69 -4.03
CA GLN A 102 -8.08 -5.34 -5.17
C GLN A 102 -9.13 -6.36 -4.73
N ALA A 103 -8.82 -7.20 -3.73
CA ALA A 103 -9.77 -8.19 -3.22
C ALA A 103 -11.00 -7.54 -2.56
N TYR A 104 -10.80 -6.65 -1.59
CA TYR A 104 -11.90 -6.08 -0.81
C TYR A 104 -12.73 -5.02 -1.56
N LEU A 105 -12.18 -4.41 -2.61
CA LEU A 105 -12.90 -3.48 -3.48
C LEU A 105 -13.48 -4.15 -4.74
N GLY A 106 -13.24 -5.45 -4.95
CA GLY A 106 -13.72 -6.18 -6.13
C GLY A 106 -13.03 -5.77 -7.44
N LEU A 107 -11.78 -5.32 -7.38
CA LEU A 107 -10.97 -4.87 -8.53
C LEU A 107 -9.94 -5.93 -8.94
N THR A 108 -10.39 -7.18 -9.04
CA THR A 108 -9.53 -8.36 -9.24
C THR A 108 -9.33 -8.73 -10.72
N GLU A 109 -10.18 -8.24 -11.61
CA GLU A 109 -10.18 -8.61 -13.03
C GLU A 109 -9.12 -7.88 -13.86
N THR A 110 -8.64 -6.72 -13.37
CA THR A 110 -7.63 -5.91 -14.07
C THR A 110 -6.46 -5.59 -13.16
N PRO A 111 -5.22 -5.47 -13.69
CA PRO A 111 -4.08 -5.03 -12.91
C PRO A 111 -4.28 -3.65 -12.27
N ALA A 112 -3.76 -3.45 -11.06
CA ALA A 112 -3.69 -2.13 -10.44
C ALA A 112 -2.62 -1.26 -11.13
N LEU A 113 -2.85 0.04 -11.24
CA LEU A 113 -1.85 1.02 -11.61
C LEU A 113 -1.11 1.48 -10.35
N PHE A 114 0.15 1.08 -10.21
CA PHE A 114 1.02 1.58 -9.16
C PHE A 114 1.88 2.74 -9.67
N THR A 115 1.92 3.84 -8.91
CA THR A 115 2.75 5.02 -9.20
C THR A 115 3.77 5.23 -8.10
N ALA A 116 5.04 5.40 -8.46
CA ALA A 116 6.10 5.82 -7.54
C ALA A 116 6.75 7.14 -7.99
N ILE A 117 6.76 8.14 -7.11
CA ILE A 117 7.39 9.45 -7.37
C ILE A 117 8.69 9.54 -6.57
N ASN A 118 9.78 9.86 -7.25
CA ASN A 118 11.07 10.12 -6.62
C ASN A 118 11.08 11.53 -6.02
N LYS A 119 11.22 11.66 -4.71
CA LYS A 119 11.23 12.95 -4.00
C LYS A 119 12.50 13.76 -4.24
N ASP A 120 13.58 13.12 -4.68
CA ASP A 120 14.87 13.76 -4.87
C ASP A 120 15.04 14.28 -6.31
N THR A 121 14.39 13.66 -7.30
CA THR A 121 14.56 13.98 -8.74
C THR A 121 13.26 14.29 -9.49
N CYS A 122 12.11 14.10 -8.85
CA CYS A 122 10.77 14.20 -9.44
C CYS A 122 10.48 13.20 -10.57
N GLU A 123 11.32 12.18 -10.76
CA GLU A 123 11.04 11.09 -11.69
C GLU A 123 9.80 10.30 -11.26
N ILE A 124 9.02 9.85 -12.25
CA ILE A 124 7.79 9.10 -12.05
C ILE A 124 7.95 7.72 -12.66
N TRP A 125 7.61 6.69 -11.90
CA TRP A 125 7.53 5.31 -12.35
C TRP A 125 6.08 4.85 -12.27
N HIS A 126 5.62 4.16 -13.32
CA HIS A 126 4.33 3.50 -13.36
C HIS A 126 4.53 2.02 -13.67
N GLU A 127 3.77 1.16 -13.00
CA GLU A 127 3.70 -0.27 -13.35
C GLU A 127 2.30 -0.83 -13.14
N LEU A 128 1.97 -1.85 -13.92
CA LEU A 128 0.74 -2.61 -13.77
C LEU A 128 1.00 -3.81 -12.86
N VAL A 129 0.27 -3.91 -11.76
CA VAL A 129 0.41 -4.96 -10.76
C VAL A 129 -0.79 -5.91 -10.88
N PRO A 130 -0.60 -7.14 -11.39
CA PRO A 130 -1.67 -8.13 -11.48
C PRO A 130 -2.22 -8.49 -10.10
N PHE A 131 -3.49 -8.87 -10.04
CA PHE A 131 -4.10 -9.35 -8.80
C PHE A 131 -3.43 -10.65 -8.34
N ASP A 132 -2.98 -10.67 -7.09
CA ASP A 132 -2.44 -11.85 -6.42
C ASP A 132 -3.42 -12.32 -5.33
N ALA A 133 -4.26 -13.30 -5.69
CA ALA A 133 -5.26 -13.86 -4.79
C ALA A 133 -4.64 -14.56 -3.57
N ALA A 134 -3.50 -15.22 -3.75
CA ALA A 134 -2.83 -15.94 -2.67
C ALA A 134 -2.22 -14.94 -1.65
N LEU A 135 -1.65 -13.85 -2.15
CA LEU A 135 -1.16 -12.77 -1.31
C LEU A 135 -2.30 -12.07 -0.55
N ALA A 136 -3.41 -11.77 -1.21
CA ALA A 136 -4.59 -11.17 -0.57
C ALA A 136 -5.16 -12.07 0.54
N GLN A 137 -5.27 -13.37 0.27
CA GLN A 137 -5.76 -14.35 1.23
C GLN A 137 -4.82 -14.47 2.44
N SER A 138 -3.52 -14.71 2.18
CA SER A 138 -2.53 -14.86 3.27
C SER A 138 -2.39 -13.59 4.12
N ALA A 139 -2.47 -12.40 3.53
CA ALA A 139 -2.48 -11.15 4.26
C ALA A 139 -3.75 -10.98 5.12
N SER A 140 -4.90 -11.43 4.61
CA SER A 140 -6.17 -11.42 5.36
C SER A 140 -6.14 -12.40 6.54
N ASP A 141 -5.64 -13.62 6.33
CA ASP A 141 -5.48 -14.64 7.37
C ASP A 141 -4.52 -14.17 8.46
N LYS A 142 -3.44 -13.47 8.07
CA LYS A 142 -2.50 -12.86 9.01
C LYS A 142 -3.18 -11.78 9.85
N ALA A 143 -4.03 -10.93 9.26
CA ALA A 143 -4.78 -9.94 10.01
C ALA A 143 -5.71 -10.61 11.03
N VAL A 144 -6.47 -11.64 10.63
CA VAL A 144 -7.34 -12.41 11.56
C VAL A 144 -6.55 -13.04 12.69
N THR A 145 -5.39 -13.63 12.37
CA THR A 145 -4.50 -14.24 13.38
C THR A 145 -4.02 -13.22 14.40
N ILE A 146 -3.60 -12.04 13.94
CA ILE A 146 -3.19 -10.94 14.82
C ILE A 146 -4.33 -10.52 15.74
N LEU A 147 -5.54 -10.32 15.19
CA LEU A 147 -6.68 -9.87 15.98
C LEU A 147 -7.08 -10.90 17.04
N ARG A 148 -7.09 -12.20 16.69
CA ARG A 148 -7.38 -13.28 17.65
C ARG A 148 -6.37 -13.33 18.78
N ALA A 149 -5.08 -13.23 18.46
CA ALA A 149 -4.03 -13.20 19.48
C ALA A 149 -4.18 -11.98 20.40
N CYS A 150 -4.49 -10.80 19.83
CA CYS A 150 -4.77 -9.60 20.63
C CYS A 150 -5.97 -9.78 21.56
N ASP A 151 -7.07 -10.38 21.07
CA ASP A 151 -8.28 -10.61 21.87
C ASP A 151 -8.04 -11.62 23.00
N ALA A 152 -7.20 -12.63 22.75
CA ALA A 152 -6.80 -13.63 23.73
C ALA A 152 -5.70 -13.13 24.70
N GLY A 153 -5.11 -11.96 24.47
CA GLY A 153 -3.94 -11.48 25.22
C GLY A 153 -2.66 -12.30 24.96
N GLU A 154 -2.61 -13.02 23.85
CA GLU A 154 -1.51 -13.91 23.48
C GLU A 154 -0.41 -13.16 22.71
N LEU A 155 0.85 -13.55 22.95
CA LEU A 155 1.98 -13.13 22.13
C LEU A 155 2.14 -14.10 20.97
N LEU A 156 2.19 -13.56 19.75
CA LEU A 156 2.53 -14.37 18.58
C LEU A 156 3.99 -14.88 18.66
N PRO A 157 4.30 -16.01 18.00
CA PRO A 157 5.66 -16.54 17.97
C PRO A 157 6.67 -15.50 17.50
N ARG A 158 7.84 -15.50 18.14
CA ARG A 158 8.98 -14.69 17.70
C ARG A 158 9.45 -15.21 16.33
N HIS A 159 9.92 -14.30 15.47
CA HIS A 159 10.46 -14.70 14.17
C HIS A 159 11.86 -15.31 14.28
N THR A 160 12.52 -15.15 15.42
CA THR A 160 13.85 -15.67 15.75
C THR A 160 13.94 -16.06 17.22
N ALA A 161 14.85 -16.98 17.54
CA ALA A 161 15.21 -17.35 18.92
C ALA A 161 16.38 -16.51 19.47
N ASP A 162 17.03 -15.70 18.63
CA ASP A 162 18.16 -14.84 19.01
C ASP A 162 17.68 -13.41 19.38
N PRO A 163 17.77 -12.99 20.66
CA PRO A 163 17.37 -11.65 21.09
C PRO A 163 18.25 -10.53 20.53
N ASP A 164 19.43 -10.86 20.02
CA ASP A 164 20.39 -9.94 19.43
C ASP A 164 20.40 -9.97 17.90
N HIS A 165 19.46 -10.71 17.29
CA HIS A 165 19.18 -10.58 15.87
C HIS A 165 18.89 -9.12 15.52
N PHE A 166 19.41 -8.63 14.39
CA PHE A 166 19.42 -7.19 14.09
C PHE A 166 18.01 -6.57 14.13
N GLU A 167 16.99 -7.27 13.63
CA GLU A 167 15.59 -6.82 13.67
C GLU A 167 15.04 -6.73 15.10
N CYS A 168 15.46 -7.64 15.99
CA CYS A 168 15.09 -7.60 17.40
C CYS A 168 15.79 -6.46 18.13
N ARG A 169 17.08 -6.21 17.85
CA ARG A 169 17.86 -5.14 18.47
C ARG A 169 17.30 -3.75 18.23
N PHE A 170 16.71 -3.52 17.07
CA PHE A 170 16.10 -2.23 16.70
C PHE A 170 14.57 -2.22 16.83
N CYS A 171 13.98 -3.27 17.41
CA CYS A 171 12.54 -3.35 17.63
C CYS A 171 12.11 -2.51 18.85
N ALA A 172 11.15 -1.61 18.65
CA ALA A 172 10.57 -0.81 19.73
C ALA A 172 9.86 -1.64 20.82
N TRP A 173 9.55 -2.91 20.53
CA TRP A 173 8.88 -3.85 21.43
C TRP A 173 9.83 -4.89 22.02
N ARG A 174 11.15 -4.74 21.86
CA ARG A 174 12.15 -5.74 22.31
C ARG A 174 11.95 -6.15 23.76
N GLU A 175 11.85 -5.20 24.69
CA GLU A 175 11.70 -5.50 26.12
C GLU A 175 10.45 -6.35 26.39
N ARG A 176 9.29 -5.95 25.87
CA ARG A 176 8.05 -6.73 25.99
C ARG A 176 8.15 -8.11 25.31
N CYS A 177 8.83 -8.19 24.18
CA CYS A 177 9.00 -9.42 23.42
C CYS A 177 9.87 -10.44 24.17
N TRP A 178 10.83 -10.00 24.98
CA TRP A 178 11.79 -10.85 25.70
C TRP A 178 11.64 -10.80 27.23
N ALA A 179 10.52 -10.28 27.72
CA ALA A 179 10.13 -10.33 29.12
C ALA A 179 9.69 -11.73 29.55
#